data_AF-A0A816ELC3-F1
#
_entry.id   AF-A0A816ELC3-F1
#
_cell.length_a   1.000
_cell.length_b   1.000
_cell.length_c   1.000
_cell.angle_alpha   90.00
_cell.angle_beta   90.00
_cell.angle_gamma   90.00
#
_symmetry.space_group_name_H-M   'P 1'
#
loop_
_entity.id
_entity.type
_entity.pdbx_description
1 polymer ?
#
loop_
_entity_poly.entity_id
_entity_poly.type
_entity_poly.pdbx_seq_one_letter_code
_entity_poly.pdbx_strand_id
1 'polypeptide(L)'
;NQILLNSTIDLINLRKDHRFANATQLEQSFSNSRSEQNNANFYHLVKPSDREDDDRTLMTNKLVSEVYLTRLLATKGSLQHYIDNFFDTVFCLVDLPLPIKYLFDFLDEQAEYYQIFDSNIIHTWKSNSLPLRFFVNIIKNPDFIFDVQKTNVIDASLSVIAQMFMDSCAAGTHQLTKDSPSSKLLFYRDVQKYKKLVEKYYDAVSSLPPVSINDLDQNVILMKEQEYQNSSNRRANDFNRTYALFKLYNEFISQYKTNLRIAITNDLHDNQYRLAALFEQIVTFMDSFELDI
;
A
#
# COMPACT_ATOMS: atom_id res chain seq x y z
N ASN A 1 -30.93 21.99 -7.79
CA ASN A 1 -29.61 21.42 -7.42
C ASN A 1 -29.53 20.97 -5.96
N GLN A 2 -29.93 21.77 -4.97
CA GLN A 2 -29.94 21.38 -3.54
C GLN A 2 -30.93 20.24 -3.20
N ILE A 3 -32.13 20.26 -3.81
CA ILE A 3 -33.12 19.19 -3.66
C ILE A 3 -32.60 17.84 -4.20
N LEU A 4 -31.89 17.88 -5.33
CA LEU A 4 -31.30 16.68 -5.96
C LEU A 4 -30.18 16.09 -5.11
N LEU A 5 -29.34 16.93 -4.49
CA LEU A 5 -28.25 16.45 -3.62
C LEU A 5 -28.79 15.83 -2.32
N ASN A 6 -29.75 16.49 -1.66
CA ASN A 6 -30.35 15.98 -0.42
C ASN A 6 -31.12 14.67 -0.68
N SER A 7 -31.91 14.62 -1.76
CA SER A 7 -32.61 13.37 -2.15
C SER A 7 -31.65 12.23 -2.52
N THR A 8 -30.46 12.54 -3.04
CA THR A 8 -29.44 11.52 -3.36
C THR A 8 -28.74 11.02 -2.09
N ILE A 9 -28.48 11.90 -1.12
CA ILE A 9 -27.94 11.53 0.20
C ILE A 9 -28.94 10.68 0.97
N ASP A 10 -30.23 11.05 0.96
CA ASP A 10 -31.29 10.29 1.61
C ASP A 10 -31.49 8.91 0.97
N LEU A 11 -31.45 8.82 -0.37
CA LEU A 11 -31.51 7.55 -1.09
C LEU A 11 -30.28 6.66 -0.81
N ILE A 12 -29.09 7.24 -0.62
CA ILE A 12 -27.88 6.50 -0.26
C ILE A 12 -27.94 6.03 1.19
N ASN A 13 -28.46 6.84 2.11
CA ASN A 13 -28.64 6.47 3.52
C ASN A 13 -29.71 5.38 3.68
N LEU A 14 -30.88 5.51 3.04
CA LEU A 14 -31.90 4.46 2.99
C LEU A 14 -31.39 3.15 2.38
N ARG A 15 -30.55 3.22 1.34
CA ARG A 15 -29.97 2.03 0.70
C ARG A 15 -28.84 1.40 1.51
N LYS A 16 -28.10 2.20 2.31
CA LYS A 16 -27.18 1.69 3.33
C LYS A 16 -27.97 1.00 4.44
N ASP A 17 -28.98 1.64 5.02
CA ASP A 17 -29.77 1.08 6.11
C ASP A 17 -30.48 -0.22 5.71
N HIS A 18 -31.00 -0.33 4.48
CA HIS A 18 -31.60 -1.59 4.01
C HIS A 18 -30.58 -2.69 3.66
N ARG A 19 -29.38 -2.36 3.18
CA ARG A 19 -28.31 -3.37 2.97
C ARG A 19 -27.70 -3.83 4.28
N PHE A 20 -27.49 -2.92 5.24
CA PHE A 20 -27.01 -3.25 6.57
C PHE A 20 -28.10 -3.97 7.37
N ALA A 21 -29.37 -3.58 7.34
CA ALA A 21 -30.43 -4.31 8.04
C ALA A 21 -30.60 -5.75 7.54
N ASN A 22 -30.52 -5.99 6.22
CA ASN A 22 -30.61 -7.34 5.66
C ASN A 22 -29.32 -8.16 5.87
N ALA A 23 -28.14 -7.54 5.80
CA ALA A 23 -26.87 -8.20 6.12
C ALA A 23 -26.80 -8.54 7.62
N THR A 24 -27.23 -7.64 8.50
CA THR A 24 -27.27 -7.86 9.95
C THR A 24 -28.36 -8.85 10.35
N GLN A 25 -29.51 -8.93 9.65
CA GLN A 25 -30.54 -9.96 9.91
C GLN A 25 -30.13 -11.36 9.40
N LEU A 26 -29.43 -11.45 8.27
CA LEU A 26 -28.83 -12.70 7.80
C LEU A 26 -27.64 -13.12 8.69
N GLU A 27 -26.79 -12.18 9.10
CA GLU A 27 -25.73 -12.45 10.07
C GLU A 27 -26.30 -12.81 11.45
N GLN A 28 -27.38 -12.18 11.92
CA GLN A 28 -28.05 -12.51 13.19
C GLN A 28 -28.75 -13.86 13.16
N SER A 29 -29.31 -14.28 12.01
CA SER A 29 -29.91 -15.63 11.88
C SER A 29 -28.85 -16.74 11.75
N PHE A 30 -27.69 -16.45 11.13
CA PHE A 30 -26.52 -17.34 11.12
C PHE A 30 -25.70 -17.33 12.43
N SER A 31 -25.76 -16.25 13.21
CA SER A 31 -25.07 -16.16 14.51
C SER A 31 -25.94 -16.61 15.69
N ASN A 32 -27.28 -16.50 15.61
CA ASN A 32 -28.20 -17.08 16.61
C ASN A 32 -28.21 -18.61 16.60
N SER A 33 -27.86 -19.25 15.48
CA SER A 33 -27.64 -20.70 15.41
C SER A 33 -26.25 -21.12 15.91
N ARG A 34 -25.32 -20.17 16.06
CA ARG A 34 -23.95 -20.38 16.58
C ARG A 34 -23.80 -20.03 18.06
N SER A 35 -24.65 -19.13 18.58
CA SER A 35 -24.53 -18.58 19.94
C SER A 35 -25.01 -19.52 21.04
N GLU A 36 -25.84 -20.53 20.75
CA GLU A 36 -26.26 -21.54 21.75
C GLU A 36 -25.23 -22.68 21.95
N GLN A 37 -24.17 -22.74 21.14
CA GLN A 37 -23.05 -23.70 21.29
C GLN A 37 -21.72 -23.05 21.69
N ASN A 38 -21.69 -21.75 21.99
CA ASN A 38 -20.45 -20.99 22.21
C ASN A 38 -19.81 -21.13 23.60
N ASN A 39 -20.22 -22.11 24.42
CA ASN A 39 -19.56 -22.40 25.71
C ASN A 39 -18.63 -23.62 25.67
N ALA A 40 -18.31 -24.14 24.48
CA ALA A 40 -17.32 -25.19 24.29
C ALA A 40 -16.07 -24.62 23.59
N ASN A 41 -14.90 -24.78 24.22
CA ASN A 41 -13.61 -24.47 23.60
C ASN A 41 -13.34 -25.46 22.45
N PHE A 42 -13.75 -25.12 21.24
CA PHE A 42 -13.47 -25.93 20.06
C PHE A 42 -12.02 -25.75 19.60
N TYR A 43 -11.35 -26.87 19.33
CA TYR A 43 -10.05 -26.92 18.69
C TYR A 43 -10.10 -27.90 17.52
N HIS A 44 -9.34 -27.63 16.45
CA HIS A 44 -9.32 -28.50 15.26
C HIS A 44 -8.12 -29.46 15.31
N LEU A 45 -6.89 -28.96 15.18
CA LEU A 45 -5.67 -29.79 15.15
C LEU A 45 -4.76 -29.59 16.36
N VAL A 46 -4.79 -28.42 17.00
CA VAL A 46 -3.94 -28.10 18.15
C VAL A 46 -4.85 -27.75 19.31
N LYS A 47 -4.84 -28.60 20.35
CA LYS A 47 -5.50 -28.29 21.61
C LYS A 47 -4.65 -27.25 22.36
N PRO A 48 -5.23 -26.13 22.84
CA PRO A 48 -4.52 -25.20 23.71
C PRO A 48 -4.01 -25.96 24.94
N SER A 49 -2.71 -25.84 25.24
CA SER A 49 -2.11 -26.59 26.36
C SER A 49 -2.68 -26.11 27.69
N ASP A 50 -3.41 -26.98 28.39
CA ASP A 50 -3.79 -26.76 29.78
C ASP A 50 -2.57 -27.05 30.67
N ARG A 51 -1.88 -25.98 31.09
CA ARG A 51 -0.85 -25.90 32.15
C ARG A 51 0.55 -26.45 31.88
N GLU A 52 1.49 -25.65 32.39
CA GLU A 52 2.85 -25.89 32.87
C GLU A 52 3.21 -27.37 33.07
N ASP A 53 3.86 -28.00 32.09
CA ASP A 53 4.90 -28.99 32.40
C ASP A 53 5.81 -29.38 31.21
N ASP A 54 7.08 -29.45 31.56
CA ASP A 54 8.09 -30.45 31.19
C ASP A 54 8.91 -30.31 29.88
N ASP A 55 10.23 -30.39 30.06
CA ASP A 55 11.32 -30.32 29.06
C ASP A 55 11.15 -31.27 27.85
N ARG A 56 10.26 -32.27 27.95
CA ARG A 56 9.88 -33.16 26.85
C ARG A 56 9.09 -32.45 25.77
N THR A 57 8.28 -31.46 26.13
CA THR A 57 7.50 -30.62 25.21
C THR A 57 8.44 -29.73 24.39
N LEU A 58 9.53 -29.25 25.00
CA LEU A 58 10.60 -28.51 24.29
C LEU A 58 11.34 -29.38 23.29
N MET A 59 11.71 -30.62 23.66
CA MET A 59 12.41 -31.55 22.75
C MET A 59 11.52 -32.04 21.60
N THR A 60 10.24 -32.34 21.86
CA THR A 60 9.27 -32.63 20.79
C THR A 60 9.04 -31.41 19.92
N ASN A 61 8.87 -30.20 20.48
CA ASN A 61 8.79 -28.96 19.70
C ASN A 61 10.05 -28.72 18.84
N LYS A 62 11.24 -29.11 19.32
CA LYS A 62 12.50 -28.98 18.57
C LYS A 62 12.59 -29.96 17.40
N LEU A 63 12.27 -31.24 17.60
CA LEU A 63 12.20 -32.25 16.52
C LEU A 63 11.08 -31.93 15.51
N VAL A 64 9.95 -31.47 16.01
CA VAL A 64 8.80 -31.01 15.22
C VAL A 64 9.17 -29.75 14.41
N SER A 65 9.97 -28.83 14.98
CA SER A 65 10.48 -27.64 14.25
C SER A 65 11.42 -27.99 13.09
N GLU A 66 12.21 -29.07 13.21
CA GLU A 66 13.12 -29.52 12.16
C GLU A 66 12.36 -30.19 11.00
N VAL A 67 11.35 -31.01 11.29
CA VAL A 67 10.42 -31.55 10.27
C VAL A 67 9.65 -30.43 9.57
N TYR A 68 9.27 -29.37 10.30
CA TYR A 68 8.63 -28.20 9.71
C TYR A 68 9.57 -27.41 8.80
N LEU A 69 10.87 -27.37 9.10
CA LEU A 69 11.84 -26.68 8.23
C LEU A 69 11.94 -27.35 6.85
N THR A 70 11.96 -28.69 6.79
CA THR A 70 11.95 -29.41 5.50
C THR A 70 10.66 -29.14 4.71
N ARG A 71 9.51 -29.05 5.39
CA ARG A 71 8.24 -28.68 4.74
C ARG A 71 8.25 -27.24 4.24
N LEU A 72 8.80 -26.30 5.01
CA LEU A 72 8.99 -24.90 4.58
C LEU A 72 9.88 -24.81 3.34
N LEU A 73 10.99 -25.57 3.30
CA LEU A 73 11.86 -25.67 2.13
C LEU A 73 11.12 -26.22 0.90
N ALA A 74 10.30 -27.26 1.07
CA ALA A 74 9.51 -27.82 -0.02
C ALA A 74 8.47 -26.82 -0.57
N THR A 75 7.74 -26.13 0.31
CA THR A 75 6.79 -25.08 -0.08
C THR A 75 7.51 -23.93 -0.78
N LYS A 76 8.64 -23.46 -0.22
CA LYS A 76 9.48 -22.42 -0.84
C LYS A 76 9.97 -22.82 -2.22
N GLY A 77 10.47 -24.05 -2.36
CA GLY A 77 10.90 -24.60 -3.65
C GLY A 77 9.79 -24.60 -4.69
N SER A 78 8.56 -24.93 -4.28
CA SER A 78 7.38 -24.94 -5.17
C SER A 78 6.94 -23.52 -5.60
N LEU A 79 7.16 -22.51 -4.76
CA LEU A 79 6.83 -21.11 -5.04
C LEU A 79 7.96 -20.35 -5.77
N GLN A 80 9.16 -20.91 -5.82
CA GLN A 80 10.39 -20.21 -6.23
C GLN A 80 10.27 -19.55 -7.61
N HIS A 81 9.80 -20.27 -8.62
CA HIS A 81 9.64 -19.72 -9.98
C HIS A 81 8.67 -18.52 -10.04
N TYR A 82 7.58 -18.55 -9.25
CA TYR A 82 6.63 -17.43 -9.21
C TYR A 82 7.26 -16.20 -8.54
N ILE A 83 8.06 -16.42 -7.49
CA ILE A 83 8.81 -15.36 -6.83
C ILE A 83 9.84 -14.77 -7.80
N ASP A 84 10.65 -15.61 -8.46
CA ASP A 84 11.64 -15.15 -9.43
C ASP A 84 11.00 -14.32 -10.54
N ASN A 85 9.91 -14.82 -11.16
CA ASN A 85 9.20 -14.09 -12.21
C ASN A 85 8.62 -12.76 -11.71
N PHE A 86 8.14 -12.70 -10.47
CA PHE A 86 7.67 -11.45 -9.88
C PHE A 86 8.80 -10.42 -9.77
N PHE A 87 9.97 -10.81 -9.26
CA PHE A 87 11.13 -9.92 -9.18
C PHE A 87 11.60 -9.46 -10.56
N ASP A 88 11.69 -10.39 -11.51
CA ASP A 88 12.10 -10.08 -12.89
C ASP A 88 11.10 -9.13 -13.57
N THR A 89 9.80 -9.25 -13.27
CA THR A 89 8.76 -8.34 -13.79
C THR A 89 8.83 -6.96 -13.15
N VAL A 90 8.99 -6.89 -11.83
CA VAL A 90 9.05 -5.61 -11.10
C VAL A 90 10.31 -4.81 -11.43
N PHE A 91 11.44 -5.50 -11.59
CA PHE A 91 12.74 -4.90 -11.91
C PHE A 91 13.11 -5.09 -13.38
N CYS A 92 12.12 -5.06 -14.27
CA CYS A 92 12.31 -5.11 -15.71
C CYS A 92 12.54 -3.71 -16.29
N LEU A 93 13.42 -3.61 -17.29
CA LEU A 93 13.61 -2.38 -18.07
C LEU A 93 12.72 -2.32 -19.31
N VAL A 94 12.21 -3.48 -19.76
CA VAL A 94 11.29 -3.55 -20.90
C VAL A 94 9.97 -2.91 -20.48
N ASP A 95 9.51 -1.93 -21.26
CA ASP A 95 8.29 -1.15 -20.99
C ASP A 95 8.29 -0.44 -19.63
N LEU A 96 9.45 0.06 -19.18
CA LEU A 96 9.56 0.83 -17.94
C LEU A 96 8.56 2.01 -17.93
N PRO A 97 7.65 2.10 -16.95
CA PRO A 97 6.73 3.22 -16.84
C PRO A 97 7.45 4.56 -16.72
N LEU A 98 7.08 5.53 -17.56
CA LEU A 98 7.66 6.89 -17.55
C LEU A 98 7.66 7.55 -16.16
N PRO A 99 6.62 7.41 -15.31
CA PRO A 99 6.64 7.98 -13.95
C PRO A 99 7.79 7.44 -13.08
N ILE A 100 8.22 6.19 -13.29
CA ILE A 100 9.32 5.61 -12.51
C ILE A 100 10.65 6.24 -12.92
N LYS A 101 10.91 6.36 -14.23
CA LYS A 101 12.12 7.04 -14.73
C LYS A 101 12.15 8.49 -14.27
N TYR A 102 11.06 9.23 -14.44
CA TYR A 102 10.95 10.61 -13.99
C TYR A 102 11.19 10.77 -12.48
N LEU A 103 10.59 9.91 -11.66
CA LEU A 103 10.79 9.95 -10.20
C LEU A 103 12.24 9.66 -9.81
N PHE A 104 12.89 8.70 -10.47
CA PHE A 104 14.26 8.32 -10.14
C PHE A 104 15.26 9.37 -10.61
N ASP A 105 15.04 9.99 -11.76
CA ASP A 105 15.83 11.14 -12.23
C ASP A 105 15.69 12.31 -11.27
N PHE A 106 14.47 12.63 -10.82
CA PHE A 106 14.25 13.64 -9.79
C PHE A 106 15.06 13.36 -8.51
N LEU A 107 15.09 12.11 -8.04
CA LEU A 107 15.87 11.74 -6.85
C LEU A 107 17.39 11.87 -7.08
N ASP A 108 17.87 11.53 -8.27
CA ASP A 108 19.28 11.69 -8.65
C ASP A 108 19.66 13.18 -8.74
N GLU A 109 18.80 14.02 -9.33
CA GLU A 109 18.99 15.48 -9.38
C GLU A 109 18.97 16.13 -7.99
N GLN A 110 18.06 15.70 -7.10
CA GLN A 110 18.06 16.17 -5.71
C GLN A 110 19.35 15.77 -4.98
N ALA A 111 19.85 14.55 -5.21
CA ALA A 111 21.11 14.11 -4.63
C ALA A 111 22.28 14.97 -5.14
N GLU A 112 22.32 15.27 -6.44
CA GLU A 112 23.33 16.17 -7.02
C GLU A 112 23.25 17.59 -6.44
N TYR A 113 22.04 18.16 -6.35
CA TYR A 113 21.81 19.50 -5.79
C TYR A 113 22.33 19.63 -4.35
N TYR A 114 22.09 18.61 -3.52
CA TYR A 114 22.59 18.54 -2.14
C TYR A 114 24.01 17.97 -2.01
N GLN A 115 24.70 17.70 -3.13
CA GLN A 115 26.06 17.16 -3.18
C GLN A 115 26.23 15.81 -2.44
N ILE A 116 25.22 14.94 -2.57
CA ILE A 116 25.21 13.60 -2.00
C ILE A 116 25.72 12.61 -3.05
N PHE A 117 26.95 12.14 -2.87
CA PHE A 117 27.60 11.20 -3.79
C PHE A 117 27.60 9.73 -3.31
N ASP A 118 27.08 9.46 -2.11
CA ASP A 118 26.97 8.09 -1.61
C ASP A 118 25.79 7.36 -2.27
N SER A 119 26.12 6.43 -3.16
CA SER A 119 25.15 5.60 -3.90
C SER A 119 24.21 4.82 -2.96
N ASN A 120 24.64 4.46 -1.74
CA ASN A 120 23.76 3.76 -0.80
C ASN A 120 22.59 4.64 -0.33
N ILE A 121 22.81 5.95 -0.21
CA ILE A 121 21.76 6.90 0.19
C ILE A 121 20.74 7.02 -0.94
N ILE A 122 21.20 7.22 -2.17
CA ILE A 122 20.36 7.32 -3.37
C ILE A 122 19.56 6.03 -3.60
N HIS A 123 20.22 4.86 -3.47
CA HIS A 123 19.58 3.55 -3.49
C HIS A 123 18.47 3.46 -2.44
N THR A 124 18.76 3.92 -1.22
CA THR A 124 17.78 3.91 -0.12
C THR A 124 16.58 4.82 -0.43
N TRP A 125 16.79 5.98 -1.07
CA TRP A 125 15.70 6.87 -1.49
C TRP A 125 14.82 6.20 -2.56
N LYS A 126 15.43 5.61 -3.60
CA LYS A 126 14.70 4.88 -4.66
C LYS A 126 13.91 3.71 -4.11
N SER A 127 14.50 2.91 -3.21
CA SER A 127 13.81 1.80 -2.54
C SER A 127 12.65 2.27 -1.64
N ASN A 128 12.84 3.35 -0.88
CA ASN A 128 11.81 3.90 0.01
C ASN A 128 10.69 4.65 -0.73
N SER A 129 10.93 5.14 -1.94
CA SER A 129 9.92 5.88 -2.71
C SER A 129 8.95 4.95 -3.42
N LEU A 130 9.43 3.82 -3.98
CA LEU A 130 8.61 2.95 -4.83
C LEU A 130 8.52 1.49 -4.33
N PRO A 131 9.56 0.64 -4.36
CA PRO A 131 9.45 -0.76 -3.95
C PRO A 131 8.81 -0.97 -2.58
N LEU A 132 9.26 -0.22 -1.58
CA LEU A 132 8.84 -0.41 -0.19
C LEU A 132 7.45 0.19 0.12
N ARG A 133 6.96 1.12 -0.70
CA ARG A 133 5.67 1.78 -0.51
C ARG A 133 4.57 1.17 -1.36
N PHE A 134 4.87 0.90 -2.63
CA PHE A 134 3.92 0.39 -3.60
C PHE A 134 3.94 -1.14 -3.64
N PHE A 135 5.05 -1.74 -4.05
CA PHE A 135 5.11 -3.19 -4.32
C PHE A 135 4.96 -4.04 -3.07
N VAL A 136 5.55 -3.66 -1.93
CA VAL A 136 5.31 -4.34 -0.65
C VAL A 136 3.83 -4.33 -0.28
N ASN A 137 3.12 -3.24 -0.54
CA ASN A 137 1.70 -3.12 -0.25
C ASN A 137 0.87 -4.04 -1.15
N ILE A 138 1.20 -4.10 -2.45
CA ILE A 138 0.57 -5.01 -3.41
C ILE A 138 0.80 -6.49 -3.05
N ILE A 139 2.03 -6.86 -2.66
CA ILE A 139 2.35 -8.24 -2.25
C ILE A 139 1.51 -8.64 -1.03
N LYS A 140 1.36 -7.75 -0.04
CA LYS A 140 0.61 -8.03 1.18
C LYS A 140 -0.90 -8.01 1.01
N ASN A 141 -1.40 -7.24 0.04
CA ASN A 141 -2.83 -6.99 -0.16
C ASN A 141 -3.22 -7.26 -1.62
N PRO A 142 -3.20 -8.54 -2.06
CA PRO A 142 -3.59 -8.90 -3.42
C PRO A 142 -5.07 -8.58 -3.72
N ASP A 143 -5.89 -8.48 -2.68
CA ASP A 143 -7.30 -8.07 -2.72
C ASP A 143 -7.51 -6.61 -3.18
N PHE A 144 -6.45 -5.80 -3.23
CA PHE A 144 -6.50 -4.47 -3.85
C PHE A 144 -6.53 -4.52 -5.38
N ILE A 145 -6.07 -5.62 -5.97
CA ILE A 145 -6.00 -5.80 -7.43
C ILE A 145 -7.02 -6.85 -7.89
N PHE A 146 -7.20 -7.92 -7.12
CA PHE A 146 -8.00 -9.07 -7.50
C PHE A 146 -9.17 -9.28 -6.55
N ASP A 147 -10.29 -9.78 -7.07
CA ASP A 147 -11.41 -10.21 -6.25
C ASP A 147 -11.10 -11.58 -5.60
N VAL A 148 -10.32 -11.55 -4.53
CA VAL A 148 -9.82 -12.74 -3.82
C VAL A 148 -9.99 -12.59 -2.32
N GLN A 149 -10.41 -13.67 -1.66
CA GLN A 149 -10.50 -13.71 -0.20
C GLN A 149 -9.14 -14.08 0.40
N LYS A 150 -8.50 -13.12 1.10
CA LYS A 150 -7.25 -13.36 1.83
C LYS A 150 -7.52 -14.09 3.15
N THR A 151 -7.00 -15.31 3.30
CA THR A 151 -7.02 -16.06 4.56
C THR A 151 -5.80 -15.74 5.43
N ASN A 152 -5.87 -15.99 6.73
CA ASN A 152 -4.74 -15.75 7.66
C ASN A 152 -3.46 -16.52 7.27
N VAL A 153 -3.60 -17.73 6.70
CA VAL A 153 -2.46 -18.54 6.26
C VAL A 153 -1.78 -17.91 5.04
N ILE A 154 -2.56 -17.37 4.11
CA ILE A 154 -2.07 -16.65 2.94
C ILE A 154 -1.41 -15.33 3.39
N ASP A 155 -2.04 -14.58 4.28
CA ASP A 155 -1.50 -13.32 4.80
C ASP A 155 -0.13 -13.52 5.49
N ALA A 156 0.01 -14.57 6.29
CA ALA A 156 1.29 -14.93 6.92
C ALA A 156 2.35 -15.30 5.87
N SER A 157 1.98 -16.05 4.84
CA SER A 157 2.89 -16.47 3.77
C SER A 157 3.35 -15.29 2.90
N LEU A 158 2.41 -14.41 2.52
CA LEU A 158 2.70 -13.19 1.77
C LEU A 158 3.53 -12.20 2.59
N SER A 159 3.34 -12.14 3.91
CA SER A 159 4.18 -11.32 4.79
C SER A 159 5.63 -11.77 4.79
N VAL A 160 5.90 -13.08 4.72
CA VAL A 160 7.27 -13.61 4.58
C VAL A 160 7.88 -13.21 3.23
N ILE A 161 7.12 -13.32 2.14
CA ILE A 161 7.58 -12.91 0.79
C ILE A 161 7.81 -11.40 0.73
N ALA A 162 6.92 -10.60 1.31
CA ALA A 162 7.05 -9.15 1.41
C ALA A 162 8.31 -8.77 2.20
N GLN A 163 8.60 -9.44 3.32
CA GLN A 163 9.83 -9.21 4.07
C GLN A 163 11.08 -9.53 3.25
N MET A 164 11.08 -10.65 2.52
CA MET A 164 12.17 -10.99 1.61
C MET A 164 12.34 -9.93 0.50
N PHE A 165 11.26 -9.40 -0.06
CA PHE A 165 11.29 -8.32 -1.03
C PHE A 165 11.87 -7.03 -0.44
N MET A 166 11.46 -6.66 0.78
CA MET A 166 12.03 -5.53 1.52
C MET A 166 13.54 -5.71 1.75
N ASP A 167 13.95 -6.88 2.23
CA ASP A 167 15.36 -7.20 2.49
C ASP A 167 16.19 -7.13 1.20
N SER A 168 15.61 -7.47 0.05
CA SER A 168 16.26 -7.42 -1.27
C SER A 168 16.44 -5.99 -1.80
N CYS A 169 15.63 -5.04 -1.33
CA CYS A 169 15.74 -3.63 -1.72
C CYS A 169 16.69 -2.82 -0.82
N ALA A 170 17.19 -3.39 0.28
CA ALA A 170 18.07 -2.71 1.22
C ALA A 170 19.51 -2.58 0.66
N ALA A 171 20.10 -1.38 0.74
CA ALA A 171 21.45 -1.09 0.26
C ALA A 171 22.55 -1.87 1.01
N GLY A 172 22.33 -2.21 2.28
CA GLY A 172 23.29 -2.95 3.11
C GLY A 172 23.06 -4.46 3.11
N THR A 173 24.12 -5.25 3.25
CA THR A 173 24.00 -6.70 3.52
C THR A 173 23.85 -6.96 5.01
N HIS A 174 22.81 -7.71 5.40
CA HIS A 174 22.66 -8.19 6.76
C HIS A 174 23.37 -9.53 6.90
N GLN A 175 24.24 -9.65 7.90
CA GLN A 175 24.84 -10.94 8.27
C GLN A 175 23.79 -11.81 8.96
N LEU A 176 23.81 -13.10 8.66
CA LEU A 176 23.00 -14.08 9.38
C LEU A 176 23.64 -14.33 10.75
N THR A 177 22.84 -14.18 11.80
CA THR A 177 23.19 -14.55 13.17
C THR A 177 22.42 -15.81 13.57
N LYS A 178 22.84 -16.46 14.66
CA LYS A 178 22.13 -17.63 15.21
C LYS A 178 20.69 -17.31 15.63
N ASP A 179 20.41 -16.04 15.91
CA ASP A 179 19.09 -15.54 16.32
C ASP A 179 18.26 -15.02 15.14
N SER A 180 18.75 -15.18 13.91
CA SER A 180 17.99 -14.76 12.72
C SER A 180 16.75 -15.66 12.54
N PRO A 181 15.58 -15.07 12.22
CA PRO A 181 14.35 -15.85 12.06
C PRO A 181 14.45 -16.84 10.89
N SER A 182 13.74 -17.97 10.98
CA SER A 182 13.81 -19.05 10.00
C SER A 182 13.49 -18.60 8.58
N SER A 183 12.57 -17.65 8.40
CA SER A 183 12.24 -17.04 7.11
C SER A 183 13.44 -16.34 6.46
N LYS A 184 14.27 -15.66 7.25
CA LYS A 184 15.47 -14.97 6.78
C LYS A 184 16.56 -15.96 6.35
N LEU A 185 16.69 -17.06 7.08
CA LEU A 185 17.59 -18.16 6.72
C LEU A 185 17.13 -18.83 5.41
N LEU A 186 15.83 -19.04 5.26
CA LEU A 186 15.22 -19.72 4.11
C LEU A 186 15.48 -19.01 2.77
N PHE A 187 15.46 -17.68 2.78
CA PHE A 187 15.61 -16.86 1.57
C PHE A 187 16.96 -16.16 1.46
N TYR A 188 17.92 -16.40 2.36
CA TYR A 188 19.19 -15.66 2.39
C TYR A 188 19.92 -15.64 1.03
N ARG A 189 20.05 -16.80 0.38
CA ARG A 189 20.73 -16.91 -0.92
C ARG A 189 19.98 -16.14 -2.02
N ASP A 190 18.65 -16.21 -2.00
CA ASP A 190 17.79 -15.55 -2.99
C ASP A 190 17.83 -14.03 -2.80
N VAL A 191 17.78 -13.53 -1.55
CA VAL A 191 17.92 -12.10 -1.23
C VAL A 191 19.22 -11.54 -1.80
N GLN A 192 20.34 -12.25 -1.68
CA GLN A 192 21.62 -11.78 -2.24
C GLN A 192 21.62 -11.77 -3.77
N LYS A 193 20.89 -12.70 -4.43
CA LYS A 193 20.67 -12.67 -5.88
C LYS A 193 19.83 -11.45 -6.27
N TYR A 194 18.72 -11.22 -5.57
CA TYR A 194 17.80 -10.11 -5.87
C TYR A 194 18.40 -8.74 -5.58
N LYS A 195 19.25 -8.58 -4.56
CA LYS A 195 19.98 -7.32 -4.33
C LYS A 195 20.78 -6.88 -5.56
N LYS A 196 21.52 -7.82 -6.15
CA LYS A 196 22.27 -7.55 -7.39
C LYS A 196 21.36 -7.21 -8.57
N LEU A 197 20.15 -7.77 -8.61
CA LEU A 197 19.15 -7.41 -9.62
C LEU A 197 18.66 -5.97 -9.41
N VAL A 198 18.34 -5.59 -8.16
CA VAL A 198 17.88 -4.23 -7.80
C VAL A 198 18.96 -3.18 -8.08
N GLU A 199 20.21 -3.45 -7.67
CA GLU A 199 21.36 -2.57 -7.96
C GLU A 199 21.51 -2.32 -9.46
N LYS A 200 21.54 -3.40 -10.26
CA LYS A 200 21.61 -3.30 -11.73
C LYS A 200 20.43 -2.56 -12.33
N TYR A 201 19.23 -2.74 -11.78
CA TYR A 201 18.03 -2.06 -12.24
C TYR A 201 18.15 -0.55 -12.01
N TYR A 202 18.58 -0.10 -10.82
CA TYR A 202 18.76 1.33 -10.55
C TYR A 202 19.84 1.97 -11.42
N ASP A 203 20.98 1.29 -11.61
CA ASP A 203 22.05 1.76 -12.50
C ASP A 203 21.54 1.90 -13.94
N ALA A 204 20.83 0.88 -14.43
CA ALA A 204 20.30 0.87 -15.79
C ALA A 204 19.22 1.94 -16.00
N VAL A 205 18.30 2.12 -15.05
CA VAL A 205 17.30 3.20 -15.11
C VAL A 205 17.98 4.57 -15.14
N SER A 206 19.03 4.78 -14.34
CA SER A 206 19.79 6.05 -14.34
C SER A 206 20.42 6.32 -15.72
N SER A 207 20.94 5.27 -16.39
CA SER A 207 21.53 5.40 -17.73
C SER A 207 20.54 5.67 -18.87
N LEU A 208 19.23 5.54 -18.64
CA LEU A 208 18.22 5.84 -19.67
C LEU A 208 18.15 7.34 -19.95
N PRO A 209 17.69 7.76 -21.15
CA PRO A 209 17.48 9.17 -21.44
C PRO A 209 16.53 9.83 -20.43
N PRO A 210 16.79 11.10 -20.04
CA PRO A 210 15.94 11.81 -19.09
C PRO A 210 14.53 12.03 -19.67
N VAL A 211 13.52 12.01 -18.81
CA VAL A 211 12.12 12.24 -19.17
C VAL A 211 11.72 13.64 -18.76
N SER A 212 11.16 14.44 -19.69
CA SER A 212 10.68 15.78 -19.34
C SER A 212 9.28 15.74 -18.73
N ILE A 213 8.88 16.80 -18.02
CA ILE A 213 7.51 16.93 -17.50
C ILE A 213 6.46 16.92 -18.62
N ASN A 214 6.81 17.47 -19.80
CA ASN A 214 5.93 17.47 -20.95
C ASN A 214 5.69 16.05 -21.49
N ASP A 215 6.73 15.20 -21.49
CA ASP A 215 6.60 13.81 -21.91
C ASP A 215 5.71 13.03 -20.94
N LEU A 216 5.83 13.32 -19.63
CA LEU A 216 4.97 12.73 -18.61
C LEU A 216 3.51 13.16 -18.78
N ASP A 217 3.26 14.45 -19.01
CA ASP A 217 1.90 14.98 -19.24
C ASP A 217 1.28 14.38 -20.50
N GLN A 218 2.04 14.27 -21.59
CA GLN A 218 1.59 13.60 -22.81
C GLN A 218 1.27 12.12 -22.55
N ASN A 219 2.11 11.42 -21.79
CA ASN A 219 1.86 10.02 -21.42
C ASN A 219 0.55 9.86 -20.63
N VAL A 220 0.29 10.75 -19.67
CA VAL A 220 -0.95 10.75 -18.89
C VAL A 220 -2.16 11.03 -19.78
N ILE A 221 -2.05 11.95 -20.74
CA ILE A 221 -3.13 12.23 -21.71
C ILE A 221 -3.40 11.00 -22.57
N LEU A 222 -2.35 10.39 -23.13
CA LEU A 222 -2.46 9.19 -23.96
C LEU A 222 -3.07 8.01 -23.18
N MET A 223 -2.65 7.81 -21.92
CA MET A 223 -3.26 6.78 -21.06
C MET A 223 -4.75 7.04 -20.85
N LYS A 224 -5.13 8.29 -20.53
CA LYS A 224 -6.54 8.67 -20.39
C LYS A 224 -7.32 8.41 -21.68
N GLU A 225 -6.77 8.77 -22.84
CA GLU A 225 -7.40 8.57 -24.15
C GLU A 225 -7.56 7.09 -24.50
N GLN A 226 -6.52 6.27 -24.28
CA GLN A 226 -6.59 4.81 -24.48
C GLN A 226 -7.65 4.18 -23.58
N GLU A 227 -7.74 4.61 -22.32
CA GLU A 227 -8.78 4.14 -21.39
C GLU A 227 -10.19 4.56 -21.83
N TYR A 228 -10.38 5.79 -22.32
CA TYR A 228 -11.67 6.23 -22.90
C TYR A 228 -12.08 5.38 -24.10
N GLN A 229 -11.13 4.90 -24.90
CA GLN A 229 -11.41 4.04 -26.05
C GLN A 229 -11.68 2.58 -25.65
N ASN A 230 -10.96 2.08 -24.64
CA ASN A 230 -11.09 0.69 -24.17
C ASN A 230 -12.25 0.47 -23.19
N SER A 231 -12.76 1.55 -22.57
CA SER A 231 -13.79 1.49 -21.55
C SER A 231 -15.04 2.23 -22.03
N SER A 232 -16.10 1.50 -22.36
CA SER A 232 -17.47 2.04 -22.46
C SER A 232 -18.01 2.63 -21.14
N ASN A 233 -17.15 2.83 -20.12
CA ASN A 233 -17.50 3.21 -18.77
C ASN A 233 -16.57 4.29 -18.19
N ARG A 234 -17.22 5.27 -17.57
CA ARG A 234 -16.73 6.61 -17.25
C ARG A 234 -16.02 6.65 -15.89
N ARG A 235 -14.71 6.41 -15.80
CA ARG A 235 -13.97 6.67 -14.55
C ARG A 235 -13.99 8.13 -14.09
N ALA A 236 -14.33 9.06 -14.99
CA ALA A 236 -14.58 10.46 -14.61
C ALA A 236 -15.66 10.61 -13.51
N ASN A 237 -16.54 9.61 -13.34
CA ASN A 237 -17.58 9.56 -12.32
C ASN A 237 -17.35 8.51 -11.22
N ASP A 238 -16.23 7.77 -11.22
CA ASP A 238 -15.97 6.74 -10.19
C ASP A 238 -15.65 7.37 -8.82
N PHE A 239 -15.10 8.57 -8.84
CA PHE A 239 -14.73 9.31 -7.63
C PHE A 239 -15.63 10.53 -7.45
N ASN A 240 -16.31 10.61 -6.31
CA ASN A 240 -17.08 11.79 -5.93
C ASN A 240 -16.15 12.91 -5.44
N ARG A 241 -15.72 13.77 -6.37
CA ARG A 241 -14.83 14.90 -6.09
C ARG A 241 -15.41 15.86 -5.07
N THR A 242 -16.71 16.13 -5.14
CA THR A 242 -17.41 17.02 -4.19
C THR A 242 -17.30 16.51 -2.77
N TYR A 243 -17.50 15.20 -2.56
CA TYR A 243 -17.35 14.58 -1.24
C TYR A 243 -15.90 14.60 -0.76
N ALA A 244 -14.94 14.33 -1.64
CA ALA A 244 -13.52 14.39 -1.29
C ALA A 244 -13.11 15.81 -0.85
N LEU A 245 -13.55 16.85 -1.57
CA LEU A 245 -13.32 18.26 -1.21
C LEU A 245 -13.99 18.62 0.12
N PHE A 246 -15.23 18.17 0.33
CA PHE A 246 -15.94 18.38 1.59
C PHE A 246 -15.19 17.75 2.77
N LYS A 247 -14.72 16.50 2.64
CA LYS A 247 -13.93 15.83 3.67
C LYS A 247 -12.59 16.53 3.91
N LEU A 248 -11.91 16.96 2.84
CA LEU A 248 -10.67 17.74 2.94
C LEU A 248 -10.89 19.03 3.75
N TYR A 249 -11.97 19.75 3.47
CA TYR A 249 -12.29 20.96 4.21
C TYR A 249 -12.61 20.67 5.67
N ASN A 250 -13.57 19.78 5.93
CA ASN A 250 -14.09 19.56 7.27
C ASN A 250 -13.05 18.93 8.21
N GLU A 251 -12.28 17.95 7.74
CA GLU A 251 -11.33 17.22 8.58
C GLU A 251 -9.98 17.92 8.72
N PHE A 252 -9.53 18.66 7.71
CA PHE A 252 -8.19 19.26 7.72
C PHE A 252 -8.24 20.78 7.73
N ILE A 253 -8.97 21.41 6.80
CA ILE A 253 -8.96 22.88 6.71
C ILE A 253 -9.63 23.50 7.94
N SER A 254 -10.78 22.98 8.37
CA SER A 254 -11.55 23.53 9.48
C SER A 254 -10.80 23.46 10.81
N GLN A 255 -10.08 22.35 11.05
CA GLN A 255 -9.29 22.15 12.25
C GLN A 255 -8.06 23.06 12.32
N TYR A 256 -7.45 23.38 11.17
CA TYR A 256 -6.19 24.11 11.10
C TYR A 256 -6.31 25.52 10.49
N LYS A 257 -7.53 26.11 10.42
CA LYS A 257 -7.81 27.42 9.79
C LYS A 257 -6.81 28.50 10.16
N THR A 258 -6.55 28.69 11.46
CA THR A 258 -5.66 29.75 11.96
C THR A 258 -4.21 29.54 11.51
N ASN A 259 -3.71 28.31 11.61
CA ASN A 259 -2.35 27.96 11.19
C ASN A 259 -2.19 28.14 9.67
N LEU A 260 -3.19 27.74 8.89
CA LEU A 260 -3.21 27.92 7.44
C LEU A 260 -3.23 29.41 7.05
N ARG A 261 -4.05 30.23 7.72
CA ARG A 261 -4.08 31.70 7.49
C ARG A 261 -2.70 32.33 7.70
N ILE A 262 -2.03 31.98 8.80
CA ILE A 262 -0.70 32.52 9.11
C ILE A 262 0.31 32.06 8.07
N ALA A 263 0.30 30.77 7.70
CA ALA A 263 1.22 30.22 6.71
C ALA A 263 1.03 30.89 5.32
N ILE A 264 -0.22 31.08 4.89
CA ILE A 264 -0.54 31.71 3.60
C ILE A 264 -0.15 33.18 3.59
N THR A 265 -0.42 33.93 4.67
CA THR A 265 -0.09 35.36 4.77
C THR A 265 1.43 35.61 4.79
N ASN A 266 2.18 34.65 5.33
CA ASN A 266 3.64 34.72 5.40
C ASN A 266 4.34 34.22 4.12
N ASP A 267 3.61 33.66 3.15
CA ASP A 267 4.18 33.18 1.90
C ASP A 267 4.49 34.36 0.96
N LEU A 268 5.71 34.41 0.43
CA LEU A 268 6.19 35.43 -0.49
C LEU A 268 5.38 35.45 -1.80
N HIS A 269 4.71 34.34 -2.15
CA HIS A 269 3.90 34.19 -3.36
C HIS A 269 2.44 34.67 -3.22
N ASP A 270 1.98 35.03 -2.02
CA ASP A 270 0.60 35.49 -1.80
C ASP A 270 0.26 36.72 -2.66
N ASN A 271 1.23 37.62 -2.83
CA ASN A 271 1.07 38.82 -3.67
C ASN A 271 0.81 38.53 -5.15
N GLN A 272 1.22 37.36 -5.65
CA GLN A 272 1.06 36.99 -7.06
C GLN A 272 -0.28 36.31 -7.34
N TYR A 273 -0.81 35.54 -6.38
CA TYR A 273 -2.00 34.70 -6.59
C TYR A 273 -3.19 35.03 -5.67
N ARG A 274 -3.04 36.00 -4.75
CA ARG A 274 -4.07 36.43 -3.78
C ARG A 274 -4.63 35.25 -2.99
N LEU A 275 -3.75 34.34 -2.57
CA LEU A 275 -4.10 33.08 -1.91
C LEU A 275 -4.82 33.31 -0.59
N ALA A 276 -4.42 34.32 0.19
CA ALA A 276 -5.07 34.69 1.44
C ALA A 276 -6.53 35.10 1.20
N ALA A 277 -6.78 35.92 0.18
CA ALA A 277 -8.13 36.35 -0.16
C ALA A 277 -9.00 35.19 -0.66
N LEU A 278 -8.44 34.29 -1.47
CA LEU A 278 -9.15 33.08 -1.94
C LEU A 278 -9.46 32.13 -0.78
N PHE A 279 -8.52 31.96 0.15
CA PHE A 279 -8.74 31.13 1.34
C PHE A 279 -9.86 31.68 2.21
N GLU A 280 -9.90 33.00 2.46
CA GLU A 280 -11.00 33.62 3.21
C GLU A 280 -12.36 33.47 2.51
N GLN A 281 -12.39 33.55 1.18
CA GLN A 281 -13.62 33.28 0.42
C GLN A 281 -14.10 31.84 0.61
N ILE A 282 -13.20 30.87 0.56
CA ILE A 282 -13.54 29.45 0.77
C ILE A 282 -14.03 29.22 2.19
N VAL A 283 -13.34 29.76 3.21
CA VAL A 283 -13.76 29.62 4.62
C VAL A 283 -15.12 30.27 4.85
N THR A 284 -15.34 31.49 4.37
CA THR A 284 -16.62 32.18 4.51
C THR A 284 -17.75 31.43 3.81
N PHE A 285 -17.49 30.94 2.58
CA PHE A 285 -18.45 30.14 1.84
C PHE A 285 -18.81 28.88 2.60
N MET A 286 -17.83 28.10 3.05
CA MET A 286 -18.08 26.83 3.75
C MET A 286 -18.71 27.01 5.13
N ASP A 287 -18.34 28.06 5.88
CA ASP A 287 -18.93 28.36 7.20
C ASP A 287 -20.38 28.82 7.08
N SER A 288 -20.77 29.39 5.93
CA SER A 288 -22.19 29.67 5.65
C SER A 288 -23.03 28.40 5.43
N PHE A 289 -22.43 27.27 4.99
CA PHE A 289 -23.14 25.99 4.89
C PHE A 289 -23.27 25.26 6.23
N GLU A 290 -22.36 25.48 7.19
CA GLU A 290 -22.49 24.90 8.55
C GLU A 290 -23.64 25.53 9.35
N LEU A 291 -24.09 26.74 8.98
CA LEU A 291 -25.19 27.46 9.66
C LEU A 291 -26.58 27.08 9.12
N ASP A 292 -26.66 26.41 7.97
CA ASP A 292 -27.91 26.03 7.29
C ASP A 292 -28.31 24.54 7.52
N ILE A 293 -27.60 23.82 8.40
CA ILE A 293 -27.88 22.44 8.84
C ILE A 293 -28.21 22.44 10.34
#